data_AF-A0A8H4R3B3-F1
#
_entry.id   AF-A0A8H4R3B3-F1
#
_cell.length_a   1.000
_cell.length_b   1.000
_cell.length_c   1.000
_cell.angle_alpha   90.00
_cell.angle_beta   90.00
_cell.angle_gamma   90.00
#
_symmetry.space_group_name_H-M   'P 1'
#
loop_
_entity.id
_entity.type
_entity.pdbx_description
1 polymer ?
#
loop_
_entity_poly.entity_id
_entity_poly.type
_entity_poly.pdbx_seq_one_letter_code
_entity_poly.pdbx_strand_id
1 'polypeptide(L)'
;MWLERPPVGKVDRRPLADGGVDDAALRWGDDIPTTKIVKQAPGYNILDNVFIFNGSVFLVTDEKNSLPDMSSMVASVGNGFGKWKIITTSVAHRLLGIMAELFVGSWLTADSHPHNSTLFALWRTYSSLDVGITSTGYTTLPPPRRLIFLITASLPTLTPISGTIG
;
A
#
# COMPACT_ATOMS: atom_id res chain seq x y z
N MET A 1 -14.42 30.29 19.16
CA MET A 1 -14.76 30.38 17.73
C MET A 1 -14.17 29.14 17.07
N TRP A 2 -14.95 28.08 16.95
CA TRP A 2 -14.49 26.79 16.43
C TRP A 2 -14.51 26.86 14.90
N LEU A 3 -13.38 26.60 14.25
CA LEU A 3 -13.32 26.51 12.79
C LEU A 3 -14.27 25.39 12.33
N GLU A 4 -15.25 25.78 11.52
CA GLU A 4 -16.03 24.82 10.75
C GLU A 4 -15.07 23.99 9.88
N ARG A 5 -15.20 22.67 9.94
CA ARG A 5 -14.39 21.77 9.12
C ARG A 5 -14.89 21.84 7.68
N PRO A 6 -13.98 21.91 6.69
CA PRO A 6 -14.38 21.94 5.29
C PRO A 6 -15.21 20.70 4.95
N PRO A 7 -16.23 20.85 4.07
CA PRO A 7 -17.10 19.76 3.68
C PRO A 7 -16.31 18.63 3.01
N VAL A 8 -16.86 17.41 3.09
CA VAL A 8 -16.31 16.20 2.46
C VAL A 8 -16.06 16.49 0.98
N GLY A 9 -14.79 16.66 0.62
CA GLY A 9 -14.39 16.84 -0.77
C GLY A 9 -14.68 15.56 -1.55
N LYS A 10 -15.17 15.71 -2.78
CA LYS A 10 -15.16 14.60 -3.76
C LYS A 10 -13.75 14.03 -3.80
N VAL A 11 -13.63 12.70 -3.95
CA VAL A 11 -12.34 12.02 -4.14
C VAL A 11 -11.62 12.68 -5.31
N ASP A 12 -10.72 13.59 -4.99
CA ASP A 12 -9.97 14.37 -5.96
C ASP A 12 -8.91 13.42 -6.51
N ARG A 13 -8.94 13.16 -7.82
CA ARG A 13 -7.97 12.29 -8.51
C ARG A 13 -6.63 13.02 -8.62
N ARG A 14 -6.05 13.38 -7.48
CA ARG A 14 -4.76 14.06 -7.46
C ARG A 14 -3.68 13.07 -7.92
N PRO A 15 -2.69 13.54 -8.70
CA PRO A 15 -1.52 12.75 -9.03
C PRO A 15 -0.89 12.16 -7.76
N LEU A 16 -0.20 11.02 -7.88
CA LEU A 16 0.50 10.27 -6.81
C LEU A 16 1.52 11.10 -5.98
N ALA A 17 1.61 12.42 -6.20
CA ALA A 17 2.67 13.33 -5.78
C ALA A 17 2.24 14.47 -4.85
N ASP A 18 1.01 14.96 -4.98
CA ASP A 18 0.65 16.32 -4.56
C ASP A 18 -0.05 16.41 -3.19
N GLY A 19 0.18 15.42 -2.31
CA GLY A 19 -0.37 15.47 -0.94
C GLY A 19 0.41 16.41 -0.01
N GLY A 20 -0.22 17.33 0.70
CA GLY A 20 0.38 18.08 1.81
C GLY A 20 0.55 17.23 3.08
N VAL A 21 1.18 17.76 4.14
CA VAL A 21 1.25 17.09 5.47
C VAL A 21 -0.15 16.93 6.07
N ASP A 22 -1.07 17.83 5.70
CA ASP A 22 -2.47 17.81 6.12
C ASP A 22 -3.35 16.81 5.34
N ASP A 23 -2.85 16.27 4.22
CA ASP A 23 -3.55 15.25 3.41
C ASP A 23 -3.41 13.84 4.03
N ALA A 24 -3.03 13.76 5.30
CA ALA A 24 -2.86 12.51 6.00
C ALA A 24 -4.16 11.70 6.09
N ALA A 25 -5.36 12.29 6.03
CA ALA A 25 -6.62 11.52 6.12
C ALA A 25 -7.50 11.73 4.89
N LEU A 26 -7.74 10.65 4.14
CA LEU A 26 -8.72 10.64 3.04
C LEU A 26 -10.08 10.19 3.57
N ARG A 27 -11.08 11.04 3.39
CA ARG A 27 -12.49 10.74 3.63
C ARG A 27 -13.18 10.52 2.31
N TRP A 28 -13.73 9.33 2.11
CA TRP A 28 -14.44 8.97 0.88
C TRP A 28 -15.95 8.83 1.09
N GLY A 29 -16.43 8.86 2.35
CA GLY A 29 -17.86 8.75 2.62
C GLY A 29 -18.39 7.41 2.09
N ASP A 30 -19.35 7.48 1.18
CA ASP A 30 -19.96 6.31 0.55
C ASP A 30 -19.24 5.82 -0.72
N ASP A 31 -18.43 6.67 -1.35
CA ASP A 31 -17.74 6.39 -2.61
C ASP A 31 -16.30 5.92 -2.37
N ILE A 32 -16.15 4.70 -1.85
CA ILE A 32 -14.83 4.13 -1.57
C ILE A 32 -13.97 4.00 -2.85
N PRO A 33 -12.70 4.46 -2.84
CA PRO A 33 -11.84 4.35 -4.01
C PRO A 33 -11.55 2.90 -4.38
N THR A 34 -11.60 2.60 -5.68
CA THR A 34 -11.25 1.29 -6.23
C THR A 34 -9.76 1.23 -6.56
N THR A 35 -9.14 0.08 -6.28
CA THR A 35 -7.76 -0.22 -6.64
C THR A 35 -7.58 -0.29 -8.15
N LYS A 36 -6.52 0.34 -8.66
CA LYS A 36 -6.15 0.31 -10.08
C LYS A 36 -4.69 0.00 -10.26
N ILE A 37 -4.37 -0.67 -11.36
CA ILE A 37 -2.98 -0.89 -11.77
C ILE A 37 -2.57 0.28 -12.64
N VAL A 38 -1.58 1.03 -12.17
CA VAL A 38 -1.00 2.14 -12.91
C VAL A 38 0.04 1.63 -13.89
N LYS A 39 0.90 0.70 -13.44
CA LYS A 39 1.97 0.12 -14.26
C LYS A 39 2.42 -1.21 -13.70
N GLN A 40 2.89 -2.10 -14.58
CA GLN A 40 3.50 -3.36 -14.21
C GLN A 40 4.95 -3.40 -14.69
N ALA A 41 5.83 -3.94 -13.85
CA ALA A 41 7.21 -4.25 -14.17
C ALA A 41 7.50 -5.71 -13.76
N PRO A 42 8.52 -6.38 -14.32
CA PRO A 42 8.84 -7.75 -13.94
C PRO A 42 9.06 -7.89 -12.42
N GLY A 43 8.16 -8.61 -11.75
CA GLY A 43 8.19 -8.85 -10.30
C GLY A 43 7.64 -7.72 -9.42
N TYR A 44 7.18 -6.60 -9.98
CA TYR A 44 6.69 -5.44 -9.22
C TYR A 44 5.48 -4.78 -9.89
N ASN A 45 4.52 -4.33 -9.09
CA ASN A 45 3.32 -3.65 -9.57
C ASN A 45 3.20 -2.27 -8.92
N ILE A 46 2.78 -1.27 -9.70
CA ILE A 46 2.42 0.05 -9.21
C ILE A 46 0.90 0.11 -9.15
N LEU A 47 0.39 0.19 -7.93
CA LEU A 47 -1.04 0.20 -7.63
C LEU A 47 -1.44 1.56 -7.09
N ASP A 48 -2.65 1.97 -7.45
CA ASP A 48 -3.35 3.10 -6.84
C ASP A 48 -4.46 2.58 -5.91
N ASN A 49 -4.73 3.30 -4.83
CA ASN A 49 -5.73 2.96 -3.80
C ASN A 49 -5.56 1.56 -3.18
N VAL A 50 -4.43 1.36 -2.48
CA VAL A 50 -4.17 0.15 -1.67
C VAL A 50 -4.48 0.44 -0.21
N PHE A 51 -5.29 -0.41 0.42
CA PHE A 51 -5.72 -0.21 1.81
C PHE A 51 -5.01 -1.18 2.73
N ILE A 52 -4.48 -0.69 3.86
CA ILE A 52 -3.90 -1.52 4.90
C ILE A 52 -4.79 -1.42 6.13
N PHE A 53 -5.36 -2.53 6.58
CA PHE A 53 -6.22 -2.56 7.76
C PHE A 53 -6.02 -3.85 8.54
N ASN A 54 -5.90 -3.74 9.86
CA ASN A 54 -5.77 -4.87 10.79
C ASN A 54 -4.80 -5.97 10.33
N GLY A 55 -3.57 -5.61 9.95
CA GLY A 55 -2.61 -6.63 9.54
C GLY A 55 -2.85 -7.24 8.17
N SER A 56 -3.64 -6.61 7.30
CA SER A 56 -3.95 -7.14 5.97
C SER A 56 -3.96 -6.04 4.92
N VAL A 57 -3.58 -6.40 3.70
CA VAL A 57 -3.64 -5.52 2.53
C VAL A 57 -4.90 -5.86 1.75
N PHE A 58 -5.72 -4.84 1.46
CA PHE A 58 -6.97 -4.98 0.74
C PHE A 58 -6.89 -4.24 -0.59
N LEU A 59 -7.23 -4.96 -1.64
CA LEU A 59 -7.47 -4.40 -2.98
C LEU A 59 -8.97 -4.35 -3.19
N VAL A 60 -9.51 -3.18 -3.47
CA VAL A 60 -10.96 -2.95 -3.61
C VAL A 60 -11.31 -2.88 -5.08
N THR A 61 -12.05 -3.86 -5.60
CA THR A 61 -12.57 -3.82 -6.97
C THR A 61 -13.85 -4.64 -7.07
N ASP A 62 -14.80 -4.14 -7.87
CA ASP A 62 -16.01 -4.90 -8.23
C ASP A 62 -15.78 -5.75 -9.50
N GLU A 63 -14.73 -5.44 -10.26
CA GLU A 63 -14.36 -6.13 -11.48
C GLU A 63 -13.19 -7.09 -11.20
N LYS A 64 -13.48 -8.37 -10.94
CA LYS A 64 -12.43 -9.37 -10.65
C LYS A 64 -11.40 -9.55 -11.77
N ASN A 65 -11.76 -9.24 -13.01
CA ASN A 65 -10.86 -9.38 -14.17
C ASN A 65 -9.94 -8.17 -14.36
N SER A 66 -10.13 -7.08 -13.61
CA SER A 66 -9.32 -5.86 -13.73
C SER A 66 -7.97 -5.97 -13.03
N LEU A 67 -7.81 -6.96 -12.14
CA LEU A 67 -6.57 -7.24 -11.42
C LEU A 67 -6.03 -8.62 -11.83
N PRO A 68 -4.71 -8.76 -11.98
CA PRO A 68 -4.10 -10.05 -12.24
C PRO A 68 -4.22 -10.92 -10.99
N ASP A 69 -3.96 -12.21 -11.14
CA ASP A 69 -4.06 -13.12 -10.01
C ASP A 69 -3.10 -12.73 -8.88
N MET A 70 -3.52 -12.89 -7.62
CA MET A 70 -2.74 -12.47 -6.46
C MET A 70 -1.36 -13.13 -6.42
N SER A 71 -1.28 -14.38 -6.87
CA SER A 71 -0.04 -15.15 -7.00
C SER A 71 1.00 -14.50 -7.93
N SER A 72 0.54 -13.68 -8.89
CA SER A 72 1.40 -12.96 -9.82
C SER A 72 1.83 -11.58 -9.30
N MET A 73 1.13 -11.05 -8.29
CA MET A 73 1.43 -9.75 -7.69
C MET A 73 2.36 -9.85 -6.48
N VAL A 74 2.24 -10.93 -5.70
CA VAL A 74 2.96 -11.10 -4.44
C VAL A 74 3.52 -12.51 -4.38
N ALA A 75 4.85 -12.62 -4.39
CA ALA A 75 5.56 -13.90 -4.38
C ALA A 75 5.44 -14.65 -3.03
N SER A 76 5.22 -13.93 -1.93
CA SER A 76 5.09 -14.51 -0.59
C SER A 76 3.92 -13.90 0.17
N VAL A 77 2.86 -14.69 0.35
CA VAL A 77 1.77 -14.42 1.30
C VAL A 77 2.27 -14.88 2.68
N GLY A 78 3.27 -14.19 3.22
CA GLY A 78 3.92 -14.57 4.47
C GLY A 78 2.99 -14.59 5.69
N ASN A 79 3.42 -15.26 6.76
CA ASN A 79 2.69 -15.30 8.03
C ASN A 79 2.83 -13.94 8.76
N GLY A 80 1.74 -13.17 8.84
CA GLY A 80 1.62 -11.86 9.52
C GLY A 80 1.81 -10.67 8.57
N PHE A 81 1.00 -9.61 8.74
CA PHE A 81 0.78 -8.47 7.81
C PHE A 81 0.59 -8.81 6.30
N GLY A 82 0.46 -10.10 5.95
CA GLY A 82 0.63 -10.62 4.58
C GLY A 82 -0.60 -11.26 3.94
N LYS A 83 -1.80 -11.15 4.52
CA LYS A 83 -3.02 -11.63 3.85
C LYS A 83 -3.53 -10.56 2.89
N TRP A 84 -3.05 -10.63 1.65
CA TRP A 84 -3.60 -9.84 0.58
C TRP A 84 -4.97 -10.38 0.19
N LYS A 85 -5.98 -9.51 0.13
CA LYS A 85 -7.36 -9.89 -0.20
C LYS A 85 -7.93 -8.93 -1.23
N ILE A 86 -8.59 -9.50 -2.23
CA ILE A 86 -9.41 -8.74 -3.17
C ILE A 86 -10.83 -8.75 -2.63
N ILE A 87 -11.40 -7.57 -2.40
CA ILE A 87 -12.76 -7.39 -1.86
C ILE A 87 -13.56 -6.44 -2.75
N THR A 88 -14.89 -6.56 -2.73
CA THR A 88 -15.79 -5.66 -3.43
C THR A 88 -15.94 -4.34 -2.67
N THR A 89 -16.41 -3.29 -3.34
CA THR A 89 -16.68 -1.97 -2.72
C THR A 89 -17.68 -2.09 -1.56
N SER A 90 -18.70 -2.93 -1.71
CA SER A 90 -19.71 -3.19 -0.68
C SER A 90 -19.15 -3.82 0.59
N VAL A 91 -18.18 -4.74 0.46
CA VAL A 91 -17.48 -5.36 1.60
C VAL A 91 -16.50 -4.37 2.20
N ALA A 92 -15.80 -3.62 1.36
CA ALA A 92 -14.84 -2.61 1.77
C ALA A 92 -15.49 -1.51 2.62
N HIS A 93 -16.68 -1.02 2.24
CA HIS A 93 -17.44 -0.03 3.02
C HIS A 93 -17.76 -0.53 4.44
N ARG A 94 -18.13 -1.81 4.58
CA ARG A 94 -18.42 -2.42 5.89
C ARG A 94 -17.16 -2.64 6.75
N LEU A 95 -16.02 -2.92 6.14
CA LEU A 95 -14.77 -3.27 6.84
C LEU A 95 -13.89 -2.06 7.14
N LEU A 96 -13.72 -1.16 6.16
CA LEU A 96 -12.83 -0.01 6.20
C LEU A 96 -13.55 1.26 6.66
N GLY A 97 -14.89 1.29 6.59
CA GLY A 97 -15.69 2.46 6.92
C GLY A 97 -15.58 3.58 5.88
N ILE A 98 -15.71 4.82 6.36
CA ILE A 98 -15.87 6.03 5.53
C ILE A 98 -14.58 6.87 5.37
N MET A 99 -13.49 6.45 6.00
CA MET A 99 -12.24 7.20 6.09
C MET A 99 -11.06 6.26 6.34
N ALA A 100 -9.90 6.58 5.77
CA ALA A 100 -8.62 6.09 6.26
C ALA A 100 -7.53 7.15 6.18
N GLU A 101 -6.40 6.85 6.80
CA GLU A 101 -5.18 7.61 6.60
C GLU A 101 -4.64 7.32 5.18
N LEU A 102 -4.33 8.39 4.44
CA LEU A 102 -3.78 8.34 3.10
C LEU A 102 -2.26 8.36 3.15
N PHE A 103 -1.66 7.39 2.48
CA PHE A 103 -0.21 7.24 2.40
C PHE A 103 0.28 7.51 0.97
N VAL A 104 0.30 8.79 0.57
CA VAL A 104 0.76 9.19 -0.78
C VAL A 104 2.25 8.91 -0.95
N GLY A 105 2.62 8.32 -2.10
CA GLY A 105 4.02 8.13 -2.48
C GLY A 105 4.79 7.12 -1.61
N SER A 106 4.11 6.06 -1.15
CA SER A 106 4.73 5.01 -0.32
C SER A 106 5.21 3.84 -1.17
N TRP A 107 6.40 3.33 -0.87
CA TRP A 107 6.89 2.05 -1.38
C TRP A 107 6.57 0.96 -0.38
N LEU A 108 5.99 -0.15 -0.86
CA LEU A 108 5.62 -1.28 -0.02
C LEU A 108 6.33 -2.54 -0.54
N THR A 109 6.93 -3.30 0.38
CA THR A 109 7.48 -4.62 0.09
C THR A 109 6.85 -5.67 0.99
N ALA A 110 6.48 -6.79 0.36
CA ALA A 110 5.93 -7.98 1.00
C ALA A 110 7.00 -9.07 1.21
N ASP A 111 8.27 -8.76 0.98
CA ASP A 111 9.35 -9.72 1.17
C ASP A 111 9.49 -10.09 2.65
N SER A 112 9.59 -11.39 2.92
CA SER A 112 9.80 -11.90 4.29
C SER A 112 11.16 -11.50 4.87
N HIS A 113 12.13 -11.25 3.99
CA HIS A 113 13.49 -10.82 4.34
C HIS A 113 13.92 -9.72 3.38
N PRO A 114 14.35 -8.54 3.87
CA PRO A 114 14.82 -7.48 3.00
C PRO A 114 16.10 -7.92 2.28
N HIS A 115 16.05 -8.00 0.96
CA HIS A 115 17.23 -8.27 0.14
C HIS A 115 17.90 -6.95 -0.27
N ASN A 116 19.22 -6.95 -0.45
CA ASN A 116 19.99 -5.74 -0.81
C ASN A 116 19.57 -5.13 -2.17
N SER A 117 18.89 -5.92 -3.02
CA SER A 117 18.37 -5.45 -4.32
C SER A 117 16.99 -4.80 -4.24
N THR A 118 16.27 -4.92 -3.12
CA THR A 118 14.88 -4.46 -2.98
C THR A 118 14.76 -2.98 -3.29
N LEU A 119 15.66 -2.16 -2.73
CA LEU A 119 15.65 -0.71 -2.94
C LEU A 119 15.85 -0.34 -4.42
N PHE A 120 16.80 -1.00 -5.09
CA PHE A 120 17.07 -0.77 -6.52
C PHE A 120 15.92 -1.21 -7.41
N ALA A 121 15.23 -2.30 -7.03
CA ALA A 121 14.08 -2.79 -7.77
C ALA A 121 12.86 -1.89 -7.59
N LEU A 122 12.62 -1.39 -6.37
CA LEU A 122 11.61 -0.37 -6.09
C LEU A 122 11.88 0.92 -6.87
N TRP A 123 13.13 1.41 -6.85
CA TRP A 123 13.53 2.59 -7.61
C TRP A 123 13.32 2.41 -9.12
N ARG A 124 13.72 1.26 -9.68
CA ARG A 124 13.51 0.97 -11.12
C ARG A 124 12.03 0.93 -11.48
N THR A 125 11.22 0.33 -10.62
CA THR A 125 9.76 0.27 -10.83
C THR A 125 9.17 1.67 -10.76
N TYR A 126 9.55 2.48 -9.77
CA TYR A 126 9.07 3.84 -9.61
C TYR A 126 9.45 4.73 -10.79
N SER A 127 10.71 4.68 -11.22
CA SER A 127 11.22 5.46 -12.34
C SER A 127 10.56 5.08 -13.67
N SER A 128 9.97 3.88 -13.76
CA SER A 128 9.17 3.52 -14.94
C SER A 128 7.95 4.43 -15.14
N LEU A 129 7.48 5.14 -14.10
CA LEU A 129 6.41 6.15 -14.25
C LEU A 129 6.88 7.40 -15.00
N ASP A 130 8.19 7.67 -15.02
CA ASP A 130 8.72 8.86 -15.68
C ASP A 130 9.06 8.57 -17.15
N VAL A 131 8.12 8.92 -18.03
CA VAL A 131 8.32 8.82 -19.48
C VAL A 131 9.24 9.95 -20.00
N GLY A 132 9.40 11.04 -19.22
CA GLY A 132 10.16 12.23 -19.59
C GLY A 132 11.55 12.32 -18.95
N ILE A 133 12.03 11.25 -18.31
CA ILE A 133 13.34 11.26 -17.64
C ILE A 133 14.45 11.63 -18.63
N THR A 134 15.16 12.71 -18.32
CA THR A 134 16.24 13.21 -19.19
C THR A 134 17.45 12.28 -19.13
N SER A 135 18.31 12.32 -20.14
CA SER A 135 19.58 11.56 -20.16
C SER A 135 20.53 11.92 -19.01
N THR A 136 20.34 13.09 -18.40
CA THR A 136 21.05 13.57 -17.20
C THR A 136 20.41 13.12 -15.88
N GLY A 137 19.28 12.40 -15.92
CA GLY A 137 18.62 11.83 -14.74
C GLY A 137 17.66 12.78 -14.01
N TYR A 138 17.30 13.93 -14.61
CA TYR A 138 16.22 14.75 -14.05
C TYR A 138 14.88 14.07 -14.26
N THR A 139 14.14 13.90 -13.15
CA THR A 139 12.82 13.31 -13.11
C THR A 139 11.77 14.33 -12.68
N THR A 140 10.55 14.18 -13.20
CA THR A 140 9.39 14.98 -12.79
C THR A 140 8.60 14.31 -11.66
N LEU A 141 8.98 13.08 -11.29
CA LEU A 141 8.33 12.34 -10.23
C LEU A 141 8.70 12.92 -8.86
N PRO A 142 7.75 12.98 -7.91
CA PRO A 142 8.05 13.35 -6.53
C PRO A 142 8.97 12.31 -5.88
N PRO A 143 9.73 12.68 -4.83
CA PRO A 143 10.42 11.68 -4.03
C PRO A 143 9.42 10.78 -3.29
N PRO A 144 9.69 9.46 -3.17
CA PRO A 144 8.92 8.59 -2.30
C PRO A 144 9.03 9.07 -0.85
N ARG A 145 7.92 9.04 -0.13
CA ARG A 145 7.83 9.63 1.22
C ARG A 145 8.01 8.62 2.33
N ARG A 146 7.64 7.36 2.08
CA ARG A 146 7.63 6.29 3.09
C ARG A 146 8.01 4.98 2.43
N LEU A 147 8.75 4.15 3.16
CA LEU A 147 9.02 2.77 2.78
C LEU A 147 8.46 1.85 3.87
N ILE A 148 7.59 0.93 3.48
CA ILE A 148 6.84 0.04 4.37
C ILE A 148 7.31 -1.40 4.11
N PHE A 149 7.86 -2.02 5.15
CA PHE A 149 8.16 -3.45 5.17
C PHE A 149 7.05 -4.19 5.91
N LEU A 150 6.43 -5.18 5.26
CA LEU A 150 5.37 -6.00 5.88
C LEU A 150 5.94 -7.14 6.74
N ILE A 151 7.10 -6.96 7.37
CA ILE A 151 7.78 -8.02 8.11
C ILE A 151 7.00 -8.46 9.35
N THR A 152 6.97 -9.77 9.60
CA THR A 152 6.54 -10.33 10.88
C THR A 152 7.67 -10.18 11.89
N ALA A 153 7.38 -9.56 13.03
CA ALA A 153 8.13 -9.85 14.24
C ALA A 153 7.74 -11.27 14.66
N SER A 154 8.61 -12.26 14.39
CA SER A 154 8.47 -13.54 15.08
C SER A 154 8.62 -13.23 16.57
N LEU A 155 7.53 -13.35 17.33
CA LEU A 155 7.63 -13.38 18.79
C LEU A 155 8.69 -14.45 19.13
N PRO A 156 9.73 -14.12 19.93
CA PRO A 156 10.64 -15.15 20.38
C PRO A 156 9.79 -16.17 21.12
N THR A 157 9.76 -17.40 20.62
CA THR A 157 9.14 -18.54 21.30
C THR A 157 9.81 -18.63 22.66
N LEU A 158 9.14 -18.16 23.72
CA LEU A 158 9.58 -18.39 25.08
C LEU A 158 9.54 -19.90 25.29
N THR A 159 10.69 -20.55 25.16
CA THR A 159 10.84 -21.94 25.57
C THR A 159 10.48 -22.01 27.05
N PRO A 160 9.48 -22.81 27.46
CA PRO A 160 9.20 -23.00 28.87
C PRO A 160 10.43 -23.63 29.49
N ILE A 161 11.05 -22.91 30.42
CA ILE A 161 12.09 -23.43 31.31
C ILE A 161 11.43 -24.51 32.17
N SER A 162 11.54 -25.77 31.75
CA SER A 162 11.21 -26.91 32.59
C SER A 162 12.33 -27.09 33.60
N GLY A 163 12.28 -26.28 34.67
CA GLY A 163 13.09 -26.48 35.86
C GLY A 163 12.50 -27.64 36.67
N THR A 164 13.06 -28.84 36.51
CA THR A 164 12.83 -29.94 37.44
C THR A 164 13.56 -29.60 38.73
N ILE A 165 12.81 -29.29 39.79
CA ILE A 165 13.32 -29.19 41.15
C ILE A 165 13.25 -30.62 41.72
N GLY A 166 14.41 -31.21 41.96
CA GLY A 166 14.59 -32.51 42.62
C GLY A 166 15.91 -32.50 43.35
#